data_AF-A0A4R4KMZ4-F1
#
_entry.id   AF-A0A4R4KMZ4-F1
#
_cell.length_a   1.000
_cell.length_b   1.000
_cell.length_c   1.000
_cell.angle_alpha   90.00
_cell.angle_beta   90.00
_cell.angle_gamma   90.00
#
_symmetry.space_group_name_H-M   'P 1'
#
loop_
_entity.id
_entity.type
_entity.pdbx_description
1 polymer ?
#
loop_
_entity_poly.entity_id
_entity_poly.type
_entity_poly.pdbx_seq_one_letter_code
_entity_poly.pdbx_strand_id
1 'polypeptide(L)'
;MPLTEPYDDHLPEEGSSDAAPEAGVDPGVGAPEPEPTLPEPVRQRIVALTAAVLPGLPAEEVPVPLRRVAKFAPNRRARLGAPAIAAQLTGDPLFRQRVTARVLADAGDLGAAVVEGTAPAAADPVEVAALAYLARPRGWRELVEASGAAVRAEADSAVVAELVREAEQRAARAEHDRAVARVEAEKLRDELARVREELGQLREENRQLNRTLRETQARERRAGELLATERGRAARAAADADAELRRARARLAEAEAAAGVARASAKEARSVDDARLWLLLETIGQAAVGLRRELALDPVDKLPADFVADAFADNPAAAPAAGPAARARDTDDPARLDQLLALPRAHLVVDGYNVTKRGFGE
;
A
#
# COMPACT_ATOMS: atom_id res chain seq x y z
N MET A 1 -20.98 -42.19 30.31
CA MET A 1 -20.75 -42.69 31.69
C MET A 1 -20.80 -41.49 32.63
N PRO A 2 -21.96 -41.08 33.15
CA PRO A 2 -22.03 -40.10 34.22
C PRO A 2 -22.19 -40.82 35.56
N LEU A 3 -21.30 -40.52 36.52
CA LEU A 3 -21.37 -41.02 37.89
C LEU A 3 -22.09 -39.99 38.76
N THR A 4 -23.31 -40.37 39.15
CA THR A 4 -24.08 -40.07 40.37
C THR A 4 -23.47 -39.17 41.46
N GLU A 5 -24.21 -38.10 41.81
CA GLU A 5 -24.30 -37.49 43.16
C GLU A 5 -25.04 -38.42 44.14
N PRO A 6 -24.97 -38.18 45.48
CA PRO A 6 -25.98 -37.33 46.15
C PRO A 6 -25.35 -36.41 47.23
N TYR A 7 -25.75 -35.13 47.35
CA TYR A 7 -26.86 -34.59 48.16
C TYR A 7 -26.86 -35.09 49.62
N ASP A 8 -26.48 -34.22 50.55
CA ASP A 8 -26.74 -34.38 51.98
C ASP A 8 -27.19 -33.02 52.55
N ASP A 9 -28.36 -33.03 53.16
CA ASP A 9 -29.25 -31.91 53.42
C ASP A 9 -29.71 -32.06 54.87
N HIS A 10 -29.07 -31.35 55.81
CA HIS A 10 -29.48 -31.39 57.22
C HIS A 10 -29.22 -30.05 57.94
N LEU A 11 -30.31 -29.30 58.10
CA LEU A 11 -30.62 -28.42 59.23
C LEU A 11 -31.94 -28.94 59.86
N PRO A 12 -32.39 -28.45 61.02
CA PRO A 12 -31.78 -28.42 62.36
C PRO A 12 -32.69 -29.14 63.39
N GLU A 13 -32.22 -29.48 64.59
CA GLU A 13 -33.13 -29.80 65.71
C GLU A 13 -32.79 -29.04 66.99
N GLU A 14 -33.80 -28.29 67.44
CA GLU A 14 -33.89 -27.58 68.70
C GLU A 14 -34.09 -28.57 69.85
N GLY A 15 -33.06 -28.75 70.67
CA GLY A 15 -33.16 -29.47 71.94
C GLY A 15 -33.51 -28.51 73.07
N SER A 16 -34.80 -28.33 73.31
CA SER A 16 -35.38 -27.80 74.54
C SER A 16 -35.16 -28.79 75.68
N SER A 17 -34.44 -28.37 76.73
CA SER A 17 -34.50 -29.04 78.05
C SER A 17 -34.58 -27.99 79.16
N ASP A 18 -35.82 -27.80 79.61
CA ASP A 18 -36.22 -27.11 80.83
C ASP A 18 -35.70 -27.89 82.06
N ALA A 19 -34.92 -27.22 82.91
CA ALA A 19 -34.58 -27.69 84.26
C ALA A 19 -34.32 -26.47 85.16
N ALA A 20 -35.37 -26.08 85.88
CA ALA A 20 -35.31 -25.11 86.98
C ALA A 20 -34.82 -25.81 88.29
N PRO A 21 -34.78 -25.14 89.45
CA PRO A 21 -33.59 -24.49 90.00
C PRO A 21 -33.18 -25.09 91.37
N GLU A 22 -31.87 -25.10 91.69
CA GLU A 22 -31.41 -25.42 93.05
C GLU A 22 -30.78 -24.22 93.77
N ALA A 23 -31.50 -23.80 94.80
CA ALA A 23 -31.03 -23.49 96.14
C ALA A 23 -29.85 -22.53 96.33
N GLY A 24 -30.21 -21.28 96.64
CA GLY A 24 -29.83 -20.58 97.87
C GLY A 24 -28.44 -20.83 98.46
N VAL A 25 -27.51 -19.92 98.15
CA VAL A 25 -26.35 -19.61 98.99
C VAL A 25 -26.48 -18.17 99.47
N ASP A 26 -26.59 -18.01 100.78
CA ASP A 26 -26.62 -16.75 101.53
C ASP A 26 -25.30 -15.96 101.33
N PRO A 27 -25.29 -14.63 101.13
CA PRO A 27 -24.12 -13.86 100.75
C PRO A 27 -23.32 -13.47 102.00
N GLY A 28 -22.49 -14.39 102.47
CA GLY A 28 -21.58 -14.17 103.60
C GLY A 28 -20.13 -14.02 103.14
N VAL A 29 -19.66 -12.78 103.02
CA VAL A 29 -18.27 -12.35 102.78
C VAL A 29 -17.75 -12.63 101.35
N GLY A 30 -18.19 -11.80 100.42
CA GLY A 30 -17.65 -11.76 99.06
C GLY A 30 -16.15 -11.50 99.08
N ALA A 31 -15.39 -12.37 98.42
CA ALA A 31 -14.02 -12.06 98.00
C ALA A 31 -14.03 -10.71 97.27
N PRO A 32 -12.98 -9.87 97.40
CA PRO A 32 -12.94 -8.58 96.73
C PRO A 32 -13.16 -8.80 95.22
N GLU A 33 -14.26 -8.26 94.69
CA GLU A 33 -14.57 -8.32 93.27
C GLU A 33 -13.38 -7.80 92.46
N PRO A 34 -12.96 -8.51 91.39
CA PRO A 34 -11.81 -8.12 90.59
C PRO A 34 -11.95 -6.69 90.08
N GLU A 35 -10.81 -5.99 89.96
CA GLU A 35 -10.82 -4.64 89.40
C GLU A 35 -11.32 -4.66 87.95
N PRO A 36 -12.11 -3.65 87.53
CA PRO A 36 -12.66 -3.60 86.19
C PRO A 36 -11.53 -3.43 85.16
N THR A 37 -11.68 -4.06 83.99
CA THR A 37 -10.72 -3.94 82.90
C THR A 37 -10.86 -2.58 82.22
N LEU A 38 -9.99 -1.64 82.59
CA LEU A 38 -10.02 -0.28 82.07
C LEU A 38 -9.48 -0.20 80.63
N PRO A 39 -10.13 0.52 79.70
CA PRO A 39 -9.52 0.88 78.41
C PRO A 39 -8.20 1.63 78.61
N GLU A 40 -7.26 1.46 77.67
CA GLU A 40 -5.94 2.12 77.75
C GLU A 40 -6.02 3.65 77.88
N PRO A 41 -6.91 4.38 77.17
CA PRO A 41 -7.07 5.83 77.36
C PRO A 41 -7.47 6.19 78.80
N VAL A 42 -8.35 5.39 79.41
CA VAL A 42 -8.82 5.59 80.79
C VAL A 42 -7.68 5.35 81.78
N ARG A 43 -6.87 4.30 81.59
CA ARG A 43 -5.67 4.03 82.43
C ARG A 43 -4.67 5.17 82.36
N GLN A 44 -4.36 5.64 81.16
CA GLN A 44 -3.45 6.76 80.95
C GLN A 44 -3.98 8.03 81.62
N ARG A 45 -5.29 8.26 81.55
CA ARG A 45 -5.92 9.42 82.16
C ARG A 45 -5.89 9.39 83.69
N ILE A 46 -6.21 8.25 84.31
CA ILE A 46 -6.10 8.04 85.77
C ILE A 46 -4.68 8.33 86.26
N VAL A 47 -3.67 7.81 85.54
CA VAL A 47 -2.26 8.05 85.85
C VAL A 47 -1.91 9.53 85.70
N ALA A 48 -2.38 10.20 84.64
CA ALA A 48 -2.11 11.61 84.39
C ALA A 48 -2.71 12.52 85.48
N LEU A 49 -3.97 12.29 85.87
CA LEU A 49 -4.65 13.00 86.95
C LEU A 49 -3.91 12.83 88.28
N THR A 50 -3.54 11.59 88.60
CA THR A 50 -2.78 11.30 89.84
C THR A 50 -1.40 11.94 89.81
N ALA A 51 -0.69 11.84 88.69
CA ALA A 51 0.64 12.43 88.50
C ALA A 51 0.65 13.98 88.59
N ALA A 52 -0.47 14.62 88.27
CA ALA A 52 -0.64 16.07 88.36
C ALA A 52 -0.75 16.54 89.81
N VAL A 53 -1.47 15.80 90.67
CA VAL A 53 -1.72 16.17 92.07
C VAL A 53 -0.63 15.74 93.04
N LEU A 54 0.20 14.76 92.67
CA LEU A 54 1.29 14.21 93.51
C LEU A 54 2.18 15.26 94.19
N PRO A 55 2.64 16.35 93.52
CA PRO A 55 3.50 17.36 94.16
C PRO A 55 2.80 18.22 95.22
N GLY A 56 1.46 18.27 95.21
CA GLY A 56 0.66 19.07 96.14
C GLY A 56 0.33 18.35 97.45
N LEU A 57 0.66 17.07 97.56
CA LEU A 57 0.43 16.27 98.78
C LEU A 57 1.58 16.47 99.79
N PRO A 58 1.30 16.54 101.10
CA PRO A 58 2.32 16.52 102.14
C PRO A 58 3.26 15.31 102.01
N ALA A 59 4.55 15.49 102.30
CA ALA A 59 5.55 14.42 102.12
C ALA A 59 5.28 13.16 102.98
N GLU A 60 4.61 13.33 104.11
CA GLU A 60 4.13 12.26 105.01
C GLU A 60 2.99 11.46 104.37
N GLU A 61 2.24 12.06 103.46
CA GLU A 61 1.05 11.49 102.83
C GLU A 61 1.34 10.79 101.49
N VAL A 62 2.55 10.98 100.95
CA VAL A 62 3.01 10.34 99.70
C VAL A 62 3.69 9.01 99.99
N PRO A 63 3.20 7.89 99.42
CA PRO A 63 3.82 6.57 99.57
C PRO A 63 5.29 6.56 99.15
N VAL A 64 6.11 5.80 99.87
CA VAL A 64 7.58 5.72 99.66
C VAL A 64 7.95 5.48 98.18
N PRO A 65 7.31 4.56 97.44
CA PRO A 65 7.61 4.34 96.02
C PRO A 65 7.34 5.56 95.12
N LEU A 66 6.45 6.46 95.52
CA LEU A 66 6.04 7.64 94.73
C LEU A 66 6.78 8.93 95.10
N ARG A 67 7.51 8.96 96.21
CA ARG A 67 8.29 10.16 96.63
C ARG A 67 9.29 10.63 95.58
N ARG A 68 9.90 9.69 94.83
CA ARG A 68 10.79 10.02 93.71
C ARG A 68 10.01 10.50 92.49
N VAL A 69 8.86 9.90 92.22
CA VAL A 69 7.97 10.27 91.10
C VAL A 69 7.43 11.69 91.27
N ALA A 70 7.04 12.10 92.48
CA ALA A 70 6.57 13.45 92.78
C ALA A 70 7.60 14.55 92.43
N LYS A 71 8.90 14.22 92.49
CA LYS A 71 10.01 15.13 92.14
C LYS A 71 10.33 15.17 90.65
N PHE A 72 9.75 14.29 89.81
CA PHE A 72 10.00 14.36 88.36
C PHE A 72 9.36 15.61 87.76
N ALA A 73 9.93 16.05 86.63
CA ALA A 73 9.35 17.11 85.80
C ALA A 73 7.90 16.73 85.37
N PRO A 74 6.98 17.71 85.26
CA PRO A 74 5.55 17.44 84.99
C PRO A 74 5.29 16.49 83.83
N ASN A 75 5.98 16.70 82.70
CA ASN A 75 5.87 15.89 81.49
C ASN A 75 6.38 14.45 81.62
N ARG A 76 7.23 14.14 82.61
CA ARG A 76 7.79 12.80 82.82
C ARG A 76 7.06 12.02 83.92
N ARG A 77 6.28 12.68 84.79
CA ARG A 77 5.62 12.05 85.94
C ARG A 77 4.66 10.95 85.53
N ALA A 78 3.72 11.26 84.63
CA ALA A 78 2.75 10.27 84.16
C ALA A 78 3.43 9.12 83.39
N ARG A 79 4.38 9.45 82.49
CA ARG A 79 5.03 8.46 81.63
C ARG A 79 5.96 7.49 82.36
N LEU A 80 6.80 7.99 83.28
CA LEU A 80 7.78 7.17 83.99
C LEU A 80 7.26 6.63 85.33
N GLY A 81 6.29 7.32 85.92
CA GLY A 81 5.65 6.93 87.18
C GLY A 81 4.45 6.01 87.00
N ALA A 82 3.96 5.80 85.77
CA ALA A 82 2.75 5.03 85.46
C ALA A 82 2.62 3.70 86.25
N PRO A 83 3.61 2.79 86.22
CA PRO A 83 3.48 1.50 86.92
C PRO A 83 3.40 1.66 88.44
N ALA A 84 4.20 2.57 89.01
CA ALA A 84 4.21 2.82 90.45
C ALA A 84 2.91 3.50 90.91
N ILE A 85 2.39 4.44 90.12
CA ILE A 85 1.13 5.14 90.38
C ILE A 85 -0.04 4.15 90.36
N ALA A 86 -0.14 3.31 89.32
CA ALA A 86 -1.19 2.31 89.21
C ALA A 86 -1.16 1.30 90.37
N ALA A 87 0.03 0.82 90.75
CA ALA A 87 0.20 -0.10 91.87
C ALA A 87 -0.27 0.51 93.21
N GLN A 88 0.07 1.78 93.49
CA GLN A 88 -0.32 2.44 94.74
C GLN A 88 -1.81 2.81 94.77
N LEU A 89 -2.42 3.21 93.65
CA LEU A 89 -3.86 3.47 93.59
C LEU A 89 -4.71 2.22 93.87
N THR A 90 -4.19 1.05 93.48
CA THR A 90 -4.81 -0.26 93.70
C THR A 90 -4.60 -0.73 95.15
N GLY A 91 -3.34 -0.68 95.63
CA GLY A 91 -2.93 -1.27 96.91
C GLY A 91 -3.10 -0.38 98.14
N ASP A 92 -3.26 0.94 98.00
CA ASP A 92 -3.39 1.88 99.13
C ASP A 92 -4.68 2.73 99.02
N PRO A 93 -5.77 2.33 99.73
CA PRO A 93 -7.03 3.06 99.74
C PRO A 93 -6.92 4.48 100.30
N LEU A 94 -6.07 4.73 101.30
CA LEU A 94 -5.91 6.04 101.92
C LEU A 94 -5.22 7.00 100.97
N PHE A 95 -4.18 6.54 100.27
CA PHE A 95 -3.55 7.31 99.20
C PHE A 95 -4.55 7.66 98.09
N ARG A 96 -5.35 6.68 97.63
CA ARG A 96 -6.38 6.94 96.61
C ARG A 96 -7.39 7.98 97.07
N GLN A 97 -7.87 7.93 98.32
CA GLN A 97 -8.80 8.93 98.87
C GLN A 97 -8.20 10.35 98.86
N ARG A 98 -6.93 10.51 99.25
CA ARG A 98 -6.22 11.80 99.24
C ARG A 98 -6.06 12.36 97.83
N VAL A 99 -5.65 11.52 96.88
CA VAL A 99 -5.56 11.88 95.45
C VAL A 99 -6.93 12.29 94.93
N THR A 100 -7.95 11.50 95.22
CA THR A 100 -9.34 11.72 94.80
C THR A 100 -9.87 13.06 95.28
N ALA A 101 -9.70 13.39 96.55
CA ALA A 101 -10.17 14.66 97.11
C ALA A 101 -9.61 15.86 96.32
N ARG A 102 -8.34 15.79 95.93
CA ARG A 102 -7.70 16.84 95.15
C ARG A 102 -8.16 16.85 93.69
N VAL A 103 -8.20 15.68 93.06
CA VAL A 103 -8.62 15.53 91.66
C VAL A 103 -10.07 15.98 91.45
N LEU A 104 -10.98 15.67 92.38
CA LEU A 104 -12.37 16.12 92.32
C LEU A 104 -12.50 17.64 92.50
N ALA A 105 -11.72 18.24 93.40
CA ALA A 105 -11.69 19.69 93.57
C ALA A 105 -11.21 20.40 92.29
N ASP A 106 -10.19 19.85 91.63
CA ASP A 106 -9.68 20.38 90.36
C ASP A 106 -10.66 20.12 89.18
N ALA A 107 -11.52 19.08 89.27
CA ALA A 107 -12.52 18.73 88.25
C ALA A 107 -13.84 19.52 88.34
N GLY A 108 -14.09 20.24 89.44
CA GLY A 108 -15.25 21.12 89.63
C GLY A 108 -16.60 20.41 89.47
N ASP A 109 -17.50 20.99 88.69
CA ASP A 109 -18.88 20.51 88.48
C ASP A 109 -18.93 19.07 87.93
N LEU A 110 -17.95 18.68 87.10
CA LEU A 110 -17.85 17.31 86.59
C LEU A 110 -17.50 16.32 87.71
N GLY A 111 -16.61 16.71 88.62
CA GLY A 111 -16.27 15.92 89.80
C GLY A 111 -17.48 15.72 90.71
N ALA A 112 -18.27 16.79 90.93
CA ALA A 112 -19.49 16.72 91.73
C ALA A 112 -20.53 15.77 91.10
N ALA A 113 -20.79 15.90 89.80
CA ALA A 113 -21.72 15.03 89.07
C ALA A 113 -21.32 13.55 89.15
N VAL A 114 -20.03 13.24 89.00
CA VAL A 114 -19.50 11.87 89.12
C VAL A 114 -19.67 11.33 90.53
N VAL A 115 -19.43 12.12 91.58
CA VAL A 115 -19.65 11.71 92.98
C VAL A 115 -21.12 11.38 93.27
N GLU A 116 -22.05 12.12 92.65
CA GLU A 116 -23.48 11.84 92.70
C GLU A 116 -23.90 10.61 91.88
N GLY A 117 -22.96 9.99 91.16
CA GLY A 117 -23.21 8.80 90.34
C GLY A 117 -23.76 9.12 88.95
N THR A 118 -23.60 10.35 88.48
CA THR A 118 -24.10 10.81 87.18
C THR A 118 -22.96 11.12 86.20
N ALA A 119 -23.20 10.83 84.92
CA ALA A 119 -22.30 11.17 83.82
C ALA A 119 -23.00 12.20 82.92
N PRO A 120 -22.56 13.47 82.89
CA PRO A 120 -23.12 14.46 81.98
C PRO A 120 -22.90 14.05 80.51
N ALA A 121 -23.92 14.18 79.66
CA ALA A 121 -23.86 13.72 78.26
C ALA A 121 -22.80 14.44 77.39
N ALA A 122 -22.42 15.66 77.77
CA ALA A 122 -21.39 16.45 77.08
C ALA A 122 -19.98 16.24 77.65
N ALA A 123 -19.82 15.44 78.71
CA ALA A 123 -18.52 15.18 79.32
C ALA A 123 -17.73 14.14 78.51
N ASP A 124 -16.41 14.27 78.52
CA ASP A 124 -15.52 13.25 77.94
C ASP A 124 -15.69 11.93 78.70
N PRO A 125 -16.09 10.83 78.03
CA PRO A 125 -16.23 9.51 78.66
C PRO A 125 -14.92 9.03 79.33
N VAL A 126 -13.76 9.39 78.78
CA VAL A 126 -12.46 9.03 79.38
C VAL A 126 -12.28 9.73 80.73
N GLU A 127 -12.68 11.00 80.82
CA GLU A 127 -12.62 11.79 82.05
C GLU A 127 -13.60 11.25 83.11
N VAL A 128 -14.84 10.97 82.71
CA VAL A 128 -15.87 10.40 83.58
C VAL A 128 -15.42 9.06 84.16
N ALA A 129 -14.89 8.16 83.32
CA ALA A 129 -14.39 6.86 83.77
C ALA A 129 -13.18 7.01 84.72
N ALA A 130 -12.27 7.94 84.45
CA ALA A 130 -11.11 8.18 85.29
C ALA A 130 -11.49 8.75 86.67
N LEU A 131 -12.43 9.71 86.71
CA LEU A 131 -12.95 10.28 87.95
C LEU A 131 -13.76 9.27 88.75
N ALA A 132 -14.61 8.47 88.09
CA ALA A 132 -15.40 7.42 88.75
C ALA A 132 -14.50 6.33 89.37
N TYR A 133 -13.42 5.93 88.67
CA TYR A 133 -12.45 4.97 89.18
C TYR A 133 -11.71 5.45 90.43
N LEU A 134 -11.36 6.74 90.48
CA LEU A 134 -10.68 7.35 91.63
C LEU A 134 -11.66 7.54 92.81
N ALA A 135 -12.82 8.14 92.55
CA ALA A 135 -13.80 8.51 93.56
C ALA A 135 -14.57 7.33 94.18
N ARG A 136 -14.75 6.25 93.42
CA ARG A 136 -15.54 5.07 93.79
C ARG A 136 -16.88 5.38 94.49
N PRO A 137 -17.72 6.30 93.95
CA PRO A 137 -19.07 6.52 94.44
C PRO A 137 -19.95 5.27 94.31
N ARG A 138 -21.16 5.28 94.87
CA ARG A 138 -22.10 4.17 94.66
C ARG A 138 -22.37 4.03 93.15
N GLY A 139 -22.20 2.83 92.59
CA GLY A 139 -22.39 2.57 91.16
C GLY A 139 -21.20 2.96 90.26
N TRP A 140 -20.00 3.16 90.83
CA TRP A 140 -18.83 3.59 90.07
C TRP A 140 -18.38 2.59 88.99
N ARG A 141 -18.61 1.28 89.20
CA ARG A 141 -18.23 0.24 88.25
C ARG A 141 -19.05 0.36 86.96
N GLU A 142 -20.34 0.61 87.11
CA GLU A 142 -21.29 0.81 86.01
C GLU A 142 -20.94 2.07 85.19
N LEU A 143 -20.54 3.15 85.87
CA LEU A 143 -20.05 4.37 85.18
C LEU A 143 -18.76 4.13 84.40
N VAL A 144 -17.81 3.38 84.97
CA VAL A 144 -16.55 3.04 84.30
C VAL A 144 -16.80 2.15 83.09
N GLU A 145 -17.69 1.15 83.21
CA GLU A 145 -18.04 0.27 82.09
C GLU A 145 -18.81 1.00 80.99
N ALA A 146 -19.82 1.80 81.33
CA ALA A 146 -20.61 2.57 80.36
C ALA A 146 -19.74 3.57 79.57
N SER A 147 -18.91 4.34 80.28
CA SER A 147 -17.98 5.27 79.64
C SER A 147 -16.87 4.56 78.87
N GLY A 148 -16.37 3.43 79.38
CA GLY A 148 -15.39 2.60 78.67
C GLY A 148 -15.96 1.97 77.39
N ALA A 149 -17.23 1.58 77.40
CA ALA A 149 -17.94 1.11 76.21
C ALA A 149 -18.10 2.22 75.17
N ALA A 150 -18.41 3.45 75.59
CA ALA A 150 -18.50 4.61 74.69
C ALA A 150 -17.15 4.90 73.98
N VAL A 151 -16.03 4.84 74.71
CA VAL A 151 -14.67 5.02 74.15
C VAL A 151 -14.33 3.94 73.14
N ARG A 152 -14.67 2.67 73.42
CA ARG A 152 -14.47 1.57 72.48
C ARG A 152 -15.32 1.74 71.22
N ALA A 153 -16.60 2.08 71.39
CA ALA A 153 -17.51 2.27 70.26
C ALA A 153 -17.06 3.41 69.32
N GLU A 154 -16.53 4.50 69.85
CA GLU A 154 -15.97 5.59 69.05
C GLU A 154 -14.73 5.13 68.26
N ALA A 155 -13.81 4.41 68.92
CA ALA A 155 -12.62 3.86 68.27
C ALA A 155 -12.96 2.85 67.17
N ASP A 156 -13.90 1.95 67.43
CA ASP A 156 -14.37 0.97 66.45
C ASP A 156 -15.06 1.66 65.26
N SER A 157 -15.87 2.69 65.52
CA SER A 157 -16.53 3.48 64.48
C SER A 157 -15.52 4.21 63.58
N ALA A 158 -14.45 4.75 64.15
CA ALA A 158 -13.38 5.39 63.39
C ALA A 158 -12.64 4.40 62.49
N VAL A 159 -12.36 3.18 62.98
CA VAL A 159 -11.75 2.11 62.18
C VAL A 159 -12.66 1.69 61.04
N VAL A 160 -13.96 1.50 61.29
CA VAL A 160 -14.94 1.17 60.26
C VAL A 160 -15.01 2.27 59.20
N ALA A 161 -15.03 3.55 59.60
CA ALA A 161 -15.07 4.68 58.68
C ALA A 161 -13.82 4.76 57.79
N GLU A 162 -12.64 4.44 58.30
CA GLU A 162 -11.41 4.32 57.50
C GLU A 162 -11.52 3.15 56.50
N LEU A 163 -11.94 1.97 56.95
CA LEU A 163 -12.09 0.80 56.10
C LEU A 163 -13.10 1.04 54.96
N VAL A 164 -14.21 1.72 55.25
CA VAL A 164 -15.21 2.12 54.24
C VAL A 164 -14.59 3.08 53.23
N ARG A 165 -13.88 4.12 53.67
CA ARG A 165 -13.20 5.06 52.76
C ARG A 165 -12.18 4.37 51.87
N GLU A 166 -11.40 3.44 52.41
CA GLU A 166 -10.46 2.66 51.61
C GLU A 166 -11.17 1.75 50.61
N ALA A 167 -12.29 1.12 51.01
CA ALA A 167 -13.08 0.28 50.13
C ALA A 167 -13.70 1.08 48.97
N GLU A 168 -14.24 2.26 49.24
CA GLU A 168 -14.78 3.18 48.24
C GLU A 168 -13.69 3.65 47.26
N GLN A 169 -12.49 3.99 47.76
CA GLN A 169 -11.37 4.36 46.90
C GLN A 169 -10.93 3.21 46.00
N ARG A 170 -10.88 1.98 46.52
CA ARG A 170 -10.57 0.78 45.71
C ARG A 170 -11.65 0.52 44.66
N ALA A 171 -12.92 0.68 45.03
CA ALA A 171 -14.05 0.52 44.11
C ALA A 171 -13.99 1.56 42.97
N ALA A 172 -13.77 2.84 43.30
CA ALA A 172 -13.67 3.91 42.31
C ALA A 172 -12.49 3.70 41.34
N ARG A 173 -11.33 3.24 41.84
CA ARG A 173 -10.18 2.87 40.99
C ARG A 173 -10.53 1.70 40.07
N ALA A 174 -11.15 0.64 40.60
CA ALA A 174 -11.55 -0.50 39.80
C ALA A 174 -12.58 -0.14 38.71
N GLU A 175 -13.50 0.78 39.00
CA GLU A 175 -14.45 1.30 38.01
C GLU A 175 -13.75 2.12 36.92
N HIS A 176 -12.81 2.98 37.30
CA HIS A 176 -11.99 3.73 36.36
C HIS A 176 -11.18 2.80 35.44
N ASP A 177 -10.48 1.83 36.00
CA ASP A 177 -9.67 0.86 35.25
C ASP A 177 -10.55 0.04 34.30
N ARG A 178 -11.76 -0.35 34.73
CA ARG A 178 -12.73 -1.03 33.86
C ARG A 178 -13.21 -0.14 32.72
N ALA A 179 -13.44 1.15 32.97
CA ALA A 179 -13.84 2.10 31.93
C ALA A 179 -12.73 2.30 30.90
N VAL A 180 -11.49 2.47 31.35
CA VAL A 180 -10.30 2.58 30.48
C VAL A 180 -10.15 1.31 29.65
N ALA A 181 -10.18 0.13 30.28
CA ALA A 181 -10.05 -1.15 29.57
C ALA A 181 -11.18 -1.38 28.54
N ARG A 182 -12.41 -0.92 28.81
CA ARG A 182 -13.51 -0.99 27.84
C ARG A 182 -13.25 -0.13 26.61
N VAL A 183 -12.82 1.11 26.81
CA VAL A 183 -12.50 2.04 25.71
C VAL A 183 -11.33 1.52 24.89
N GLU A 184 -10.28 0.98 25.53
CA GLU A 184 -9.14 0.37 24.83
C GLU A 184 -9.57 -0.87 24.04
N ALA A 185 -10.40 -1.74 24.61
CA ALA A 185 -10.93 -2.90 23.91
C ALA A 185 -11.80 -2.52 22.70
N GLU A 186 -12.56 -1.44 22.78
CA GLU A 186 -13.36 -0.92 21.66
C GLU A 186 -12.47 -0.37 20.54
N LYS A 187 -11.45 0.44 20.88
CA LYS A 187 -10.43 0.91 19.92
C LYS A 187 -9.73 -0.23 19.20
N LEU A 188 -9.29 -1.25 19.93
CA LEU A 188 -8.62 -2.42 19.34
C LEU A 188 -9.56 -3.21 18.42
N ARG A 189 -10.86 -3.27 18.73
CA ARG A 189 -11.85 -3.89 17.85
C ARG A 189 -12.05 -3.09 16.56
N ASP A 190 -12.11 -1.77 16.64
CA ASP A 190 -12.22 -0.88 15.48
C ASP A 190 -10.99 -0.96 14.58
N GLU A 191 -9.79 -0.94 15.16
CA GLU A 191 -8.53 -1.12 14.42
C GLU A 191 -8.48 -2.47 13.73
N LEU A 192 -8.87 -3.54 14.42
CA LEU A 192 -8.93 -4.89 13.85
C LEU A 192 -9.99 -4.99 12.73
N ALA A 193 -11.11 -4.29 12.83
CA ALA A 193 -12.11 -4.22 11.78
C ALA A 193 -11.55 -3.50 10.53
N ARG A 194 -10.87 -2.38 10.70
CA ARG A 194 -10.20 -1.63 9.61
C ARG A 194 -9.15 -2.48 8.90
N VAL A 195 -8.26 -3.12 9.66
CA VAL A 195 -7.21 -3.99 9.09
C VAL A 195 -7.84 -5.16 8.31
N ARG A 196 -8.95 -5.73 8.78
CA ARG A 196 -9.67 -6.79 8.05
C ARG A 196 -10.27 -6.28 6.74
N GLU A 197 -10.83 -5.08 6.74
CA GLU A 197 -11.38 -4.44 5.54
C GLU A 197 -10.27 -4.16 4.51
N GLU A 198 -9.18 -3.52 4.93
CA GLU A 198 -8.01 -3.25 4.09
C GLU A 198 -7.44 -4.54 3.49
N LEU A 199 -7.33 -5.59 4.29
CA LEU A 199 -6.85 -6.89 3.82
C LEU A 199 -7.84 -7.52 2.82
N GLY A 200 -9.14 -7.33 3.02
CA GLY A 200 -10.18 -7.71 2.06
C GLY A 200 -10.02 -6.99 0.72
N GLN A 201 -9.85 -5.66 0.76
CA GLN A 201 -9.63 -4.81 -0.42
C GLN A 201 -8.36 -5.23 -1.17
N LEU A 202 -7.22 -5.37 -0.48
CA LEU A 202 -5.96 -5.81 -1.08
C LEU A 202 -6.07 -7.19 -1.73
N ARG A 203 -6.82 -8.12 -1.13
CA ARG A 203 -7.08 -9.44 -1.74
C ARG A 203 -7.91 -9.33 -3.01
N GLU A 204 -8.92 -8.46 -3.03
CA GLU A 204 -9.73 -8.24 -4.23
C GLU A 204 -8.92 -7.57 -5.34
N GLU A 205 -8.18 -6.51 -5.03
CA GLU A 205 -7.26 -5.84 -5.95
C GLU A 205 -6.23 -6.82 -6.51
N ASN A 206 -5.63 -7.66 -5.68
CA ASN A 206 -4.68 -8.66 -6.13
C ASN A 206 -5.32 -9.68 -7.10
N ARG A 207 -6.58 -10.09 -6.85
CA ARG A 207 -7.32 -10.96 -7.79
C ARG A 207 -7.66 -10.24 -9.09
N GLN A 208 -8.01 -8.95 -9.02
CA GLN A 208 -8.28 -8.14 -10.20
C GLN A 208 -7.02 -7.94 -11.04
N LEU A 209 -5.91 -7.53 -10.43
CA LEU A 209 -4.60 -7.37 -11.07
C LEU A 209 -4.09 -8.68 -11.69
N ASN A 210 -4.26 -9.82 -11.01
CA ASN A 210 -3.89 -11.11 -11.58
C ASN A 210 -4.76 -11.50 -12.80
N ARG A 211 -6.05 -11.16 -12.80
CA ARG A 211 -6.92 -11.38 -13.95
C ARG A 211 -6.50 -10.49 -15.12
N THR A 212 -6.31 -9.20 -14.89
CA THR A 212 -5.88 -8.26 -15.94
C THR A 212 -4.51 -8.64 -16.48
N LEU A 213 -3.56 -9.04 -15.64
CA LEU A 213 -2.25 -9.53 -16.07
C LEU A 213 -2.34 -10.76 -16.98
N ARG A 214 -3.20 -11.73 -16.64
CA ARG A 214 -3.40 -12.92 -17.50
C ARG A 214 -4.04 -12.55 -18.83
N GLU A 215 -5.00 -11.63 -18.82
CA GLU A 215 -5.65 -11.14 -20.04
C GLU A 215 -4.68 -10.37 -20.94
N THR A 216 -3.85 -9.50 -20.37
CA THR A 216 -2.83 -8.76 -21.14
C THR A 216 -1.77 -9.70 -21.70
N GLN A 217 -1.27 -10.65 -20.91
CA GLN A 217 -0.35 -11.69 -21.40
C GLN A 217 -0.97 -12.54 -22.52
N ALA A 218 -2.25 -12.90 -22.42
CA ALA A 218 -2.94 -13.64 -23.48
C ALA A 218 -3.10 -12.80 -24.76
N ARG A 219 -3.40 -11.51 -24.64
CA ARG A 219 -3.47 -10.57 -25.77
C ARG A 219 -2.10 -10.40 -26.43
N GLU A 220 -1.04 -10.26 -25.62
CA GLU A 220 0.33 -10.14 -26.10
C GLU A 220 0.77 -11.39 -26.87
N ARG A 221 0.50 -12.60 -26.35
CA ARG A 221 0.79 -13.87 -27.04
C ARG A 221 0.08 -13.95 -28.39
N ARG A 222 -1.22 -13.65 -28.44
CA ARG A 222 -1.98 -13.62 -29.70
C ARG A 222 -1.44 -12.60 -30.69
N ALA A 223 -1.07 -11.40 -30.22
CA ALA A 223 -0.45 -10.39 -31.07
C ALA A 223 0.90 -10.88 -31.62
N GLY A 224 1.71 -11.55 -30.80
CA GLY A 224 2.96 -12.18 -31.21
C GLY A 224 2.75 -13.26 -32.28
N GLU A 225 1.75 -14.13 -32.12
CA GLU A 225 1.40 -15.17 -33.10
C GLU A 225 0.94 -14.57 -34.44
N LEU A 226 0.10 -13.53 -34.41
CA LEU A 226 -0.34 -12.81 -35.60
C LEU A 226 0.85 -12.14 -36.31
N LEU A 227 1.71 -11.44 -35.56
CA LEU A 227 2.91 -10.82 -36.11
C LEU A 227 3.87 -11.84 -36.72
N ALA A 228 4.05 -13.01 -36.08
CA ALA A 228 4.86 -14.09 -36.63
C ALA A 228 4.27 -14.63 -37.95
N THR A 229 2.94 -14.76 -38.00
CA THR A 229 2.22 -15.20 -39.21
C THR A 229 2.37 -14.19 -40.35
N GLU A 230 2.17 -12.90 -40.10
CA GLU A 230 2.34 -11.85 -41.12
C GLU A 230 3.79 -11.75 -41.60
N ARG A 231 4.77 -11.84 -40.69
CA ARG A 231 6.19 -11.92 -41.06
C ARG A 231 6.48 -13.12 -41.95
N GLY A 232 5.90 -14.28 -41.66
CA GLY A 232 6.01 -15.47 -42.49
C GLY A 232 5.41 -15.28 -43.89
N ARG A 233 4.24 -14.64 -44.00
CA ARG A 233 3.61 -14.30 -45.29
C ARG A 233 4.44 -13.30 -46.09
N ALA A 234 4.92 -12.23 -45.45
CA ALA A 234 5.77 -11.23 -46.08
C ALA A 234 7.09 -11.84 -46.58
N ALA A 235 7.72 -12.71 -45.79
CA ALA A 235 8.95 -13.40 -46.19
C ALA A 235 8.72 -14.33 -47.40
N ARG A 236 7.59 -15.06 -47.44
CA ARG A 236 7.23 -15.89 -48.60
C ARG A 236 6.98 -15.04 -49.85
N ALA A 237 6.18 -13.98 -49.72
CA ALA A 237 5.91 -13.07 -50.84
C ALA A 237 7.19 -12.43 -51.38
N ALA A 238 8.12 -12.04 -50.51
CA ALA A 238 9.44 -11.54 -50.91
C ALA A 238 10.26 -12.60 -51.66
N ALA A 239 10.30 -13.84 -51.15
CA ALA A 239 11.01 -14.94 -51.80
C ALA A 239 10.40 -15.31 -53.18
N ASP A 240 9.09 -15.29 -53.30
CA ASP A 240 8.37 -15.51 -54.56
C ASP A 240 8.66 -14.40 -55.57
N ALA A 241 8.60 -13.13 -55.14
CA ALA A 241 8.97 -11.98 -55.96
C ALA A 241 10.44 -12.05 -56.43
N ASP A 242 11.37 -12.45 -55.56
CA ASP A 242 12.78 -12.65 -55.91
C ASP A 242 12.97 -13.80 -56.91
N ALA A 243 12.18 -14.87 -56.80
CA ALA A 243 12.18 -15.98 -57.75
C ALA A 243 11.63 -15.57 -59.11
N GLU A 244 10.54 -14.81 -59.15
CA GLU A 244 9.97 -14.24 -60.37
C GLU A 244 10.94 -13.26 -61.05
N LEU A 245 11.57 -12.38 -60.27
CA LEU A 245 12.57 -11.45 -60.78
C LEU A 245 13.76 -12.20 -61.39
N ARG A 246 14.24 -13.27 -60.75
CA ARG A 246 15.29 -14.14 -61.32
C ARG A 246 14.84 -14.80 -62.62
N ARG A 247 13.62 -15.33 -62.69
CA ARG A 247 13.06 -15.94 -63.92
C ARG A 247 12.90 -14.91 -65.04
N ALA A 248 12.40 -13.71 -64.73
CA ALA A 248 12.24 -12.61 -65.68
C ALA A 248 13.59 -12.16 -66.23
N ARG A 249 14.61 -12.01 -65.37
CA ARG A 249 16.00 -11.71 -65.79
C ARG A 249 16.58 -12.80 -66.67
N ALA A 250 16.37 -14.07 -66.33
CA ALA A 250 16.83 -15.19 -67.15
C ALA A 250 16.18 -15.20 -68.56
N ARG A 251 14.86 -15.00 -68.64
CA ARG A 251 14.14 -14.87 -69.91
C ARG A 251 14.60 -13.67 -70.73
N LEU A 252 14.86 -12.53 -70.07
CA LEU A 252 15.40 -11.35 -70.73
C LEU A 252 16.78 -11.65 -71.32
N ALA A 253 17.69 -12.26 -70.56
CA ALA A 253 19.01 -12.64 -71.03
C ALA A 253 18.95 -13.64 -72.20
N GLU A 254 18.04 -14.61 -72.15
CA GLU A 254 17.80 -15.56 -73.24
C GLU A 254 17.27 -14.86 -74.51
N ALA A 255 16.29 -13.96 -74.37
CA ALA A 255 15.75 -13.19 -75.48
C ALA A 255 16.79 -12.24 -76.09
N GLU A 256 17.62 -11.60 -75.27
CA GLU A 256 18.75 -10.77 -75.71
C GLU A 256 19.78 -11.60 -76.48
N ALA A 257 20.12 -12.80 -75.98
CA ALA A 257 21.02 -13.72 -76.67
C ALA A 257 20.45 -14.19 -78.01
N ALA A 258 19.17 -14.60 -78.05
CA ALA A 258 18.48 -15.00 -79.27
C ALA A 258 18.41 -13.87 -80.30
N ALA A 259 18.11 -12.64 -79.86
CA ALA A 259 18.14 -11.45 -80.71
C ALA A 259 19.56 -11.16 -81.24
N GLY A 260 20.60 -11.38 -80.42
CA GLY A 260 21.99 -11.31 -80.83
C GLY A 260 22.34 -12.29 -81.95
N VAL A 261 21.98 -13.57 -81.77
CA VAL A 261 22.18 -14.64 -82.78
C VAL A 261 21.41 -14.33 -84.07
N ALA A 262 20.15 -13.88 -83.97
CA ALA A 262 19.33 -13.53 -85.13
C ALA A 262 19.93 -12.37 -85.93
N ARG A 263 20.44 -11.33 -85.25
CA ARG A 263 21.14 -10.20 -85.89
C ARG A 263 22.44 -10.64 -86.57
N ALA A 264 23.23 -11.48 -85.90
CA ALA A 264 24.47 -12.03 -86.48
C ALA A 264 24.18 -12.87 -87.72
N SER A 265 23.19 -13.77 -87.64
CA SER A 265 22.76 -14.62 -88.76
C SER A 265 22.22 -13.78 -89.93
N ALA A 266 21.44 -12.74 -89.66
CA ALA A 266 20.96 -11.82 -90.69
C ALA A 266 22.11 -11.04 -91.37
N LYS A 267 23.14 -10.65 -90.61
CA LYS A 267 24.34 -10.02 -91.15
C LYS A 267 25.16 -11.00 -92.01
N GLU A 268 25.30 -12.24 -91.56
CA GLU A 268 25.99 -13.29 -92.31
C GLU A 268 25.23 -13.63 -93.60
N ALA A 269 23.91 -13.80 -93.55
CA ALA A 269 23.09 -14.02 -94.74
C ALA A 269 23.25 -12.89 -95.77
N ARG A 270 23.20 -11.62 -95.32
CA ARG A 270 23.49 -10.47 -96.19
C ARG A 270 24.89 -10.53 -96.79
N SER A 271 25.91 -10.90 -96.01
CA SER A 271 27.28 -11.04 -96.52
C SER A 271 27.43 -12.16 -97.56
N VAL A 272 26.68 -13.26 -97.40
CA VAL A 272 26.62 -14.35 -98.40
C VAL A 272 25.91 -13.88 -99.66
N ASP A 273 24.79 -13.16 -99.53
CA ASP A 273 24.07 -12.59 -100.66
C ASP A 273 24.92 -11.54 -101.41
N ASP A 274 25.66 -10.69 -100.69
CA ASP A 274 26.61 -9.73 -101.25
C ASP A 274 27.73 -10.46 -102.01
N ALA A 275 28.28 -11.56 -101.46
CA ALA A 275 29.30 -12.37 -102.12
C ALA A 275 28.76 -13.07 -103.39
N ARG A 276 27.51 -13.57 -103.36
CA ARG A 276 26.83 -14.15 -104.54
C ARG A 276 26.61 -13.10 -105.62
N LEU A 277 26.13 -11.90 -105.24
CA LEU A 277 25.93 -10.78 -106.17
C LEU A 277 27.24 -10.39 -106.84
N TRP A 278 28.32 -10.28 -106.06
CA TRP A 278 29.65 -10.01 -106.59
C TRP A 278 30.10 -11.06 -107.61
N LEU A 279 29.94 -12.35 -107.29
CA LEU A 279 30.31 -13.45 -108.19
C LEU A 279 29.46 -13.47 -109.47
N LEU A 280 28.16 -13.17 -109.39
CA LEU A 280 27.27 -13.05 -110.56
C LEU A 280 27.68 -11.88 -111.46
N LEU A 281 28.00 -10.73 -110.88
CA LEU A 281 28.49 -9.57 -111.64
C LEU A 281 29.85 -9.87 -112.30
N GLU A 282 30.77 -10.53 -111.60
CA GLU A 282 32.05 -10.94 -112.15
C GLU A 282 31.88 -11.95 -113.29
N THR A 283 31.03 -12.97 -113.12
CA THR A 283 30.77 -13.97 -114.17
C THR A 283 30.09 -13.37 -115.38
N ILE A 284 29.12 -12.46 -115.22
CA ILE A 284 28.54 -11.70 -116.34
C ILE A 284 29.62 -10.84 -117.01
N GLY A 285 30.48 -10.18 -116.24
CA GLY A 285 31.62 -9.42 -116.74
C GLY A 285 32.56 -10.27 -117.60
N GLN A 286 32.99 -11.43 -117.09
CA GLN A 286 33.84 -12.38 -117.82
C GLN A 286 33.13 -12.98 -119.04
N ALA A 287 31.84 -13.30 -118.94
CA ALA A 287 31.05 -13.79 -120.08
C ALA A 287 30.94 -12.72 -121.18
N ALA A 288 30.72 -11.45 -120.83
CA ALA A 288 30.70 -10.33 -121.76
C ALA A 288 32.06 -10.13 -122.44
N VAL A 289 33.17 -10.22 -121.69
CA VAL A 289 34.54 -10.17 -122.26
C VAL A 289 34.79 -11.36 -123.20
N GLY A 290 34.41 -12.57 -122.78
CA GLY A 290 34.54 -13.78 -123.59
C GLY A 290 33.74 -13.72 -124.88
N LEU A 291 32.48 -13.27 -124.82
CA LEU A 291 31.62 -13.11 -126.00
C LEU A 291 32.18 -12.06 -126.97
N ARG A 292 32.71 -10.94 -126.48
CA ARG A 292 33.41 -9.94 -127.31
C ARG A 292 34.60 -10.55 -128.04
N ARG A 293 35.35 -11.43 -127.35
CA ARG A 293 36.50 -12.14 -127.95
C ARG A 293 36.07 -13.16 -129.00
N GLU A 294 35.07 -13.98 -128.74
CA GLU A 294 34.57 -15.02 -129.68
C GLU A 294 33.90 -14.41 -130.93
N LEU A 295 33.12 -13.34 -130.75
CA LEU A 295 32.48 -12.62 -131.86
C LEU A 295 33.45 -11.69 -132.62
N ALA A 296 34.75 -11.68 -132.26
CA ALA A 296 35.77 -10.80 -132.82
C ALA A 296 35.34 -9.32 -132.84
N LEU A 297 34.67 -8.87 -131.78
CA LEU A 297 34.17 -7.50 -131.66
C LEU A 297 35.29 -6.58 -131.18
N ASP A 298 35.96 -5.93 -132.13
CA ASP A 298 36.86 -4.82 -131.85
C ASP A 298 36.10 -3.65 -131.20
N PRO A 299 36.77 -2.81 -130.38
CA PRO A 299 36.16 -1.58 -129.89
C PRO A 299 35.65 -0.75 -131.08
N VAL A 300 34.34 -0.52 -131.11
CA VAL A 300 33.73 0.30 -132.16
C VAL A 300 33.91 1.78 -131.85
N ASP A 301 34.39 2.54 -132.84
CA ASP A 301 34.56 3.99 -132.74
C ASP A 301 33.23 4.76 -132.87
N LYS A 302 32.14 4.08 -133.26
CA LYS A 302 30.78 4.62 -133.42
C LYS A 302 29.74 3.76 -132.70
N LEU A 303 28.78 4.40 -132.05
CA LEU A 303 27.67 3.75 -131.34
C LEU A 303 26.44 3.61 -132.25
N PRO A 304 25.54 2.63 -132.01
CA PRO A 304 24.31 2.46 -132.78
C PRO A 304 23.43 3.73 -132.88
N ALA A 305 23.40 4.53 -131.80
CA ALA A 305 22.70 5.81 -131.78
C ALA A 305 23.28 6.83 -132.79
N ASP A 306 24.58 6.76 -133.06
CA ASP A 306 25.24 7.64 -134.02
C ASP A 306 24.79 7.34 -135.47
N PHE A 307 24.42 6.10 -135.79
CA PHE A 307 23.86 5.75 -137.11
C PHE A 307 22.44 6.30 -137.32
N VAL A 308 21.64 6.39 -136.24
CA VAL A 308 20.32 7.04 -136.30
C VAL A 308 20.49 8.54 -136.43
N ALA A 309 21.42 9.14 -135.69
CA ALA A 309 21.75 10.56 -135.84
C ALA A 309 22.20 10.88 -137.28
N ASP A 310 23.03 10.03 -137.91
CA ASP A 310 23.44 10.19 -139.31
C ASP A 310 22.26 10.04 -140.30
N ALA A 311 21.28 9.15 -140.05
CA ALA A 311 20.12 8.95 -140.92
C ALA A 311 19.06 10.07 -140.84
N PHE A 312 19.02 10.83 -139.75
CA PHE A 312 18.14 11.99 -139.58
C PHE A 312 18.86 13.33 -139.81
N ALA A 313 20.14 13.31 -140.19
CA ALA A 313 20.94 14.51 -140.46
C ALA A 313 20.58 15.24 -141.76
N ASP A 314 19.88 14.58 -142.72
CA ASP A 314 19.55 15.15 -144.04
C ASP A 314 18.26 15.99 -144.10
N ASN A 315 17.69 16.40 -142.95
CA ASN A 315 16.58 17.35 -142.90
C ASN A 315 17.02 18.71 -142.31
N PRO A 316 17.13 19.79 -143.12
CA PRO A 316 17.75 21.06 -142.72
C PRO A 316 16.78 21.95 -141.94
N ALA A 317 16.30 21.45 -140.79
CA ALA A 317 15.42 22.18 -139.88
C ALA A 317 15.71 21.89 -138.40
N ALA A 318 16.99 21.77 -138.01
CA ALA A 318 17.40 21.83 -136.59
C ALA A 318 18.91 22.05 -136.45
N ALA A 319 19.42 23.23 -136.83
CA ALA A 319 20.72 23.67 -136.35
C ALA A 319 20.60 24.12 -134.88
N PRO A 320 21.54 23.73 -133.99
CA PRO A 320 21.40 23.95 -132.55
C PRO A 320 21.68 25.41 -132.20
N ALA A 321 20.68 26.12 -131.70
CA ALA A 321 20.90 27.39 -131.03
C ALA A 321 21.42 27.13 -129.60
N ALA A 322 22.74 26.96 -129.49
CA ALA A 322 23.42 27.07 -128.21
C ALA A 322 23.31 28.53 -127.70
N GLY A 323 22.45 28.75 -126.70
CA GLY A 323 22.27 30.04 -126.02
C GLY A 323 22.00 29.84 -124.51
N PRO A 324 22.51 30.71 -123.62
CA PRO A 324 22.77 30.36 -122.22
C PRO A 324 21.61 30.76 -121.29
N ALA A 325 20.86 29.78 -120.77
CA ALA A 325 20.03 29.93 -119.56
C ALA A 325 19.63 28.56 -118.97
N ALA A 326 20.60 27.78 -118.48
CA ALA A 326 20.41 26.41 -117.98
C ALA A 326 19.74 26.28 -116.59
N ARG A 327 19.08 27.32 -116.04
CA ARG A 327 18.54 27.28 -114.65
C ARG A 327 17.22 28.02 -114.40
N ALA A 328 16.53 28.55 -115.41
CA ALA A 328 15.36 29.41 -115.21
C ALA A 328 14.16 29.10 -116.10
N ARG A 329 13.92 27.80 -116.39
CA ARG A 329 12.68 27.35 -117.04
C ARG A 329 11.91 26.45 -116.10
N ASP A 330 10.60 26.61 -116.08
CA ASP A 330 9.70 25.84 -115.25
C ASP A 330 9.81 24.33 -115.59
N THR A 331 9.41 23.46 -114.66
CA THR A 331 9.57 22.00 -114.86
C THR A 331 8.74 21.50 -116.05
N ASP A 332 7.63 22.18 -116.34
CA ASP A 332 6.65 21.78 -117.36
C ASP A 332 6.83 22.51 -118.70
N ASP A 333 7.91 23.27 -118.90
CA ASP A 333 8.19 23.95 -120.18
C ASP A 333 8.68 22.96 -121.24
N PRO A 334 7.95 22.74 -122.36
CA PRO A 334 8.34 21.78 -123.39
C PRO A 334 9.70 22.09 -124.04
N ALA A 335 10.11 23.36 -124.11
CA ALA A 335 11.40 23.75 -124.67
C ALA A 335 12.60 23.27 -123.83
N ARG A 336 12.36 22.90 -122.56
CA ARG A 336 13.39 22.32 -121.69
C ARG A 336 13.73 20.87 -122.05
N LEU A 337 12.75 20.10 -122.53
CA LEU A 337 12.96 18.74 -122.99
C LEU A 337 13.88 18.74 -124.22
N ASP A 338 13.60 19.59 -125.20
CA ASP A 338 14.43 19.71 -126.41
C ASP A 338 15.89 20.04 -126.07
N GLN A 339 16.14 20.87 -125.05
CA GLN A 339 17.50 21.16 -124.59
C GLN A 339 18.17 19.98 -123.90
N LEU A 340 17.45 19.21 -123.09
CA LEU A 340 17.99 18.01 -122.44
C LEU A 340 18.35 16.93 -123.47
N LEU A 341 17.53 16.79 -124.52
CA LEU A 341 17.79 15.87 -125.63
C LEU A 341 18.96 16.32 -126.51
N ALA A 342 19.26 17.62 -126.55
CA ALA A 342 20.40 18.16 -127.28
C ALA A 342 21.75 17.96 -126.55
N LEU A 343 21.77 17.47 -125.30
CA LEU A 343 23.02 17.19 -124.59
C LEU A 343 23.74 15.97 -125.23
N PRO A 344 25.08 16.03 -125.41
CA PRO A 344 25.81 14.90 -125.93
C PRO A 344 25.63 13.69 -125.01
N ARG A 345 25.27 12.54 -125.60
CA ARG A 345 24.98 11.27 -124.89
C ARG A 345 23.75 11.30 -123.96
N ALA A 346 22.81 12.22 -124.17
CA ALA A 346 21.50 12.13 -123.53
C ALA A 346 20.73 10.92 -124.09
N HIS A 347 20.11 10.15 -123.20
CA HIS A 347 19.22 9.06 -123.54
C HIS A 347 17.83 9.33 -122.97
N LEU A 348 16.83 9.43 -123.82
CA LEU A 348 15.43 9.44 -123.41
C LEU A 348 14.96 8.00 -123.26
N VAL A 349 14.54 7.64 -122.06
CA VAL A 349 13.83 6.38 -121.82
C VAL A 349 12.35 6.71 -121.77
N VAL A 350 11.61 6.28 -122.79
CA VAL A 350 10.14 6.34 -122.79
C VAL A 350 9.64 5.01 -122.23
N ASP A 351 9.14 5.04 -121.00
CA ASP A 351 8.45 3.88 -120.44
C ASP A 351 7.05 3.76 -121.07
N GLY A 352 6.84 2.71 -121.86
CA GLY A 352 5.59 2.47 -122.59
C GLY A 352 4.40 2.06 -121.72
N TYR A 353 4.53 2.07 -120.38
CA TYR A 353 3.55 1.46 -119.48
C TYR A 353 2.39 2.37 -119.01
N ASN A 354 2.24 3.60 -119.54
CA ASN A 354 1.09 4.48 -119.23
C ASN A 354 0.56 5.24 -120.47
N VAL A 355 0.09 4.50 -121.48
CA VAL A 355 -0.70 5.08 -122.57
C VAL A 355 -2.18 5.12 -122.16
N THR A 356 -2.62 6.13 -121.41
CA THR A 356 -4.06 6.42 -121.35
C THR A 356 -4.48 7.06 -122.67
N LYS A 357 -5.06 6.26 -123.56
CA LYS A 357 -5.88 6.73 -124.68
C LYS A 357 -7.10 7.52 -124.14
N ARG A 358 -6.93 8.82 -123.91
CA ARG A 358 -7.92 9.90 -124.03
C ARG A 358 -7.09 11.14 -124.36
N GLY A 359 -6.93 11.54 -125.62
CA GLY A 359 -7.96 12.22 -126.39
C GLY A 359 -7.93 13.70 -126.06
N PHE A 360 -7.00 14.46 -126.68
CA PHE A 360 -7.15 15.90 -126.79
C PHE A 360 -8.30 16.20 -127.76
N GLY A 361 -9.22 17.06 -127.33
CA GLY A 361 -10.29 17.66 -128.11
C GLY A 361 -11.25 18.36 -127.14
N GLU A 362 -11.43 19.68 -127.13
CA GLU A 362 -10.92 20.79 -127.97
C GLU A 362 -9.88 21.66 -127.25
#